data_AF-A0A0N0U351-F1
#
_entry.id   AF-A0A0N0U351-F1
#
_cell.length_a   1.000
_cell.length_b   1.000
_cell.length_c   1.000
_cell.angle_alpha   90.00
_cell.angle_beta   90.00
_cell.angle_gamma   90.00
#
_symmetry.space_group_name_H-M   'P 1'
#
loop_
_entity.id
_entity.type
_entity.pdbx_description
1 polymer ?
#
loop_
_entity_poly.entity_id
_entity_poly.type
_entity_poly.pdbx_seq_one_letter_code
_entity_poly.pdbx_strand_id
1 'polypeptide(L)'
;KMLMQVPQSSLTTVAFTNSAVRRKSVCFLKKCSFSSQKTINNKITRKSIVTPFPPLTHPAPNLPKAVYATAKEEHQVTKVTVLSNGLKVASENRFGQFCTVGGKFKKV
;
A
#
# COMPACT_ATOMS: atom_id res chain seq x y z
N LYS A 1 57.33 4.38 23.11
CA LYS A 1 56.50 5.00 24.18
C LYS A 1 56.79 6.49 24.09
N MET A 2 55.87 7.39 23.78
CA MET A 2 54.60 7.64 24.48
C MET A 2 53.45 7.91 23.51
N LEU A 3 52.30 7.31 23.82
CA LEU A 3 50.99 7.65 23.30
C LEU A 3 50.56 8.99 23.91
N MET A 4 50.06 9.92 23.08
CA MET A 4 49.27 11.04 23.57
C MET A 4 47.80 10.76 23.31
N GLN A 5 47.01 10.72 24.39
CA GLN A 5 45.57 10.90 24.34
C GLN A 5 45.27 12.41 24.35
N VAL A 6 44.26 12.82 23.57
CA VAL A 6 43.52 14.07 23.79
C VAL A 6 42.03 13.72 23.74
N PRO A 7 41.24 14.10 24.77
CA PRO A 7 39.79 13.98 24.78
C PRO A 7 39.12 15.26 24.27
N GLN A 8 37.91 15.14 23.70
CA GLN A 8 36.79 16.12 23.64
C GLN A 8 36.01 15.96 22.32
N SER A 9 34.83 15.31 22.38
CA SER A 9 33.52 15.95 22.37
C SER A 9 33.19 16.70 21.07
N SER A 10 32.21 16.20 20.30
CA SER A 10 30.99 16.94 19.94
C SER A 10 30.06 16.09 19.08
N LEU A 11 28.82 15.98 19.57
CA LEU A 11 27.63 15.51 18.88
C LEU A 11 27.33 16.38 17.65
N THR A 12 26.91 15.78 16.54
CA THR A 12 25.94 16.43 15.63
C THR A 12 24.98 15.39 15.06
N THR A 13 23.98 15.07 15.88
CA THR A 13 22.66 14.60 15.42
C THR A 13 22.18 15.51 14.29
N VAL A 14 22.05 14.96 13.08
CA VAL A 14 21.41 15.65 11.96
C VAL A 14 19.95 15.91 12.32
N ALA A 15 19.64 17.19 12.51
CA ALA A 15 18.32 17.67 12.88
C ALA A 15 17.32 17.45 11.74
N PHE A 16 16.31 16.63 11.98
CA PHE A 16 15.09 16.67 11.18
C PHE A 16 14.27 17.86 11.65
N THR A 17 14.25 18.93 10.87
CA THR A 17 13.35 20.07 11.08
C THR A 17 11.92 19.63 10.77
N ASN A 18 11.18 19.21 11.79
CA ASN A 18 9.73 19.09 11.69
C ASN A 18 9.13 20.50 11.74
N SER A 19 8.84 21.08 10.57
CA SER A 19 8.10 22.34 10.47
C SER A 19 6.65 22.12 10.89
N ALA A 20 6.37 22.31 12.18
CA ALA A 20 5.03 22.32 12.74
C ALA A 20 4.36 23.68 12.50
N VAL A 21 3.65 23.84 11.39
CA VAL A 21 2.70 24.95 11.24
C VAL A 21 1.44 24.59 12.04
N ARG A 22 1.38 25.07 13.29
CA ARG A 22 0.15 25.07 14.11
C ARG A 22 -0.90 25.99 13.46
N ARG A 23 -1.78 25.45 12.63
CA ARG A 23 -3.09 26.08 12.38
C ARG A 23 -4.06 25.61 13.45
N LYS A 24 -4.42 26.51 14.37
CA LYS A 24 -5.60 26.37 15.24
C LYS A 24 -6.84 26.47 14.35
N SER A 25 -7.22 25.37 13.72
CA SER A 25 -8.60 25.13 13.32
C SER A 25 -9.17 24.18 14.35
N VAL A 26 -9.94 24.74 15.29
CA VAL A 26 -10.84 23.95 16.12
C VAL A 26 -11.96 23.52 15.19
N CYS A 27 -11.75 22.43 14.46
CA CYS A 27 -12.89 21.62 14.02
C CYS A 27 -13.53 21.13 15.32
N PHE A 28 -14.66 21.73 15.69
CA PHE A 28 -15.61 21.11 16.59
C PHE A 28 -16.04 19.79 15.94
N LEU A 29 -15.21 18.76 16.15
CA LEU A 29 -15.50 17.38 15.84
C LEU A 29 -16.72 17.04 16.70
N LYS A 30 -17.91 17.28 16.14
CA LYS A 30 -19.13 16.63 16.58
C LYS A 30 -18.78 15.17 16.67
N LYS A 31 -18.80 14.66 17.89
CA LYS A 31 -18.62 13.24 18.20
C LYS A 31 -19.70 12.53 17.44
N CYS A 32 -19.38 12.00 16.26
CA CYS A 32 -20.26 11.14 15.52
C CYS A 32 -20.35 9.86 16.36
N SER A 33 -21.35 9.80 17.23
CA SER A 33 -21.73 8.56 17.89
C SER A 33 -21.99 7.56 16.77
N PHE A 34 -21.08 6.61 16.59
CA PHE A 34 -21.37 5.45 15.77
C PHE A 34 -22.56 4.80 16.45
N SER A 35 -23.75 5.00 15.88
CA SER A 35 -24.99 4.40 16.37
C SER A 35 -24.81 2.90 16.19
N SER A 36 -24.25 2.26 17.21
CA SER A 36 -24.19 0.81 17.32
C SER A 36 -25.62 0.35 17.20
N GLN A 37 -25.88 -0.35 16.10
CA GLN A 37 -27.20 -0.86 15.78
C GLN A 37 -27.81 -1.50 17.02
N LYS A 38 -28.99 -1.00 17.36
CA LYS A 38 -29.99 -1.62 18.24
C LYS A 38 -29.85 -3.13 18.17
N THR A 39 -29.71 -3.78 19.32
CA THR A 39 -29.80 -5.24 19.45
C THR A 39 -31.08 -5.72 18.79
N ILE A 40 -30.97 -6.14 17.54
CA ILE A 40 -32.00 -6.93 16.88
C ILE A 40 -31.90 -8.28 17.56
N ASN A 41 -32.93 -8.66 18.30
CA ASN A 41 -33.12 -10.03 18.79
C ASN A 41 -33.17 -10.96 17.57
N ASN A 42 -32.00 -11.38 17.12
CA ASN A 42 -31.85 -12.06 15.86
C ASN A 42 -31.96 -13.57 16.07
N LYS A 43 -33.20 -14.03 16.29
CA LYS A 43 -33.58 -15.43 15.99
C LYS A 43 -33.97 -15.56 14.51
N ILE A 44 -33.24 -14.90 13.59
CA ILE A 44 -33.28 -15.26 12.16
C ILE A 44 -32.35 -16.44 12.04
N THR A 45 -32.93 -17.63 12.02
CA THR A 45 -32.25 -18.78 11.41
C THR A 45 -32.10 -18.40 9.94
N ARG A 46 -30.91 -17.91 9.55
CA ARG A 46 -30.54 -17.52 8.18
C ARG A 46 -30.48 -18.76 7.26
N LYS A 47 -31.57 -19.53 7.18
CA LYS A 47 -31.72 -20.70 6.31
C LYS A 47 -32.37 -20.33 4.97
N SER A 48 -32.98 -19.15 4.84
CA SER A 48 -33.49 -18.70 3.54
C SER A 48 -32.33 -18.14 2.71
N ILE A 49 -31.76 -19.02 1.91
CA ILE A 49 -30.85 -18.71 0.80
C ILE A 49 -31.53 -17.66 -0.10
N VAL A 50 -31.04 -16.43 -0.10
CA VAL A 50 -31.56 -15.32 -0.94
C VAL A 50 -30.98 -15.36 -2.36
N THR A 51 -29.90 -16.13 -2.57
CA THR A 51 -29.22 -16.28 -3.87
C THR A 51 -28.91 -17.76 -4.14
N PRO A 52 -28.90 -18.24 -5.39
CA PRO A 52 -28.63 -19.66 -5.68
C PRO A 52 -27.19 -20.11 -5.38
N PHE A 53 -26.35 -19.24 -4.81
CA PHE A 53 -24.95 -19.52 -4.50
C PHE A 53 -24.79 -20.01 -3.06
N PRO A 54 -23.83 -20.93 -2.80
CA PRO A 54 -23.53 -21.33 -1.44
C PRO A 54 -23.00 -20.13 -0.64
N PRO A 55 -23.07 -20.17 0.71
CA PRO A 55 -22.37 -19.21 1.54
C PRO A 55 -20.88 -19.14 1.18
N LEU A 56 -20.23 -17.97 1.34
CA LEU A 56 -18.81 -17.76 1.02
C LEU A 56 -17.84 -18.63 1.85
N THR A 57 -18.34 -19.42 2.80
CA THR A 57 -17.59 -20.45 3.53
C THR A 57 -17.32 -21.69 2.67
N HIS A 58 -18.10 -21.90 1.60
CA HIS A 58 -17.92 -23.00 0.67
C HIS A 58 -17.56 -22.45 -0.71
N PRO A 59 -16.61 -23.08 -1.43
CA PRO A 59 -16.32 -22.69 -2.80
C PRO A 59 -17.56 -22.88 -3.67
N ALA A 60 -17.73 -22.00 -4.67
CA ALA A 60 -18.83 -22.13 -5.60
C ALA A 60 -18.65 -23.39 -6.48
N PRO A 61 -19.72 -24.17 -6.71
CA PRO A 61 -19.65 -25.40 -7.47
C PRO A 61 -19.34 -25.12 -8.94
N ASN A 62 -18.64 -26.04 -9.60
CA ASN A 62 -18.33 -26.00 -11.03
C ASN A 62 -17.46 -24.82 -11.52
N LEU A 63 -16.72 -24.14 -10.64
CA LEU A 63 -15.70 -23.19 -11.08
C LEU A 63 -14.35 -23.88 -11.32
N PRO A 64 -13.60 -23.47 -12.36
CA PRO A 64 -12.23 -23.90 -12.55
C PRO A 64 -11.36 -23.44 -11.38
N LYS A 65 -10.37 -24.27 -11.02
CA LYS A 65 -9.41 -23.92 -9.97
C LYS A 65 -8.58 -22.71 -10.42
N ALA A 66 -8.65 -21.62 -9.65
CA ALA A 66 -7.84 -20.44 -9.91
C ALA A 66 -6.34 -20.78 -9.73
N VAL A 67 -5.56 -20.54 -10.78
CA VAL A 67 -4.10 -20.61 -10.73
C VAL A 67 -3.59 -19.19 -10.53
N TYR A 68 -3.17 -18.90 -9.30
CA TYR A 68 -2.57 -17.61 -8.97
C TYR A 68 -1.08 -17.61 -9.27
N ALA A 69 -0.58 -16.47 -9.73
CA ALA A 69 0.85 -16.30 -9.90
C ALA A 69 1.56 -16.25 -8.53
N THR A 70 2.68 -16.95 -8.42
CA THR A 70 3.59 -16.84 -7.28
C THR A 70 4.53 -15.65 -7.48
N ALA A 71 4.57 -14.71 -6.54
CA ALA A 71 5.53 -13.62 -6.57
C ALA A 71 6.94 -14.19 -6.32
N LYS A 72 7.74 -14.31 -7.38
CA LYS A 72 9.19 -14.60 -7.29
C LYS A 72 9.95 -13.27 -7.31
N GLU A 73 10.92 -13.13 -6.42
CA GLU A 73 11.76 -11.93 -6.29
C GLU A 73 12.55 -11.64 -7.58
N GLU A 74 12.91 -12.71 -8.30
CA GLU A 74 13.66 -12.69 -9.57
C GLU A 74 13.01 -11.87 -10.70
N HIS A 75 11.72 -11.53 -10.61
CA HIS A 75 11.00 -10.82 -11.67
C HIS A 75 10.99 -9.29 -11.52
N GLN A 76 11.54 -8.74 -10.43
CA GLN A 76 11.45 -7.31 -10.09
C GLN A 76 12.61 -6.46 -10.67
N VAL A 77 13.16 -6.85 -11.82
CA VAL A 77 14.26 -6.10 -12.46
C VAL A 77 13.71 -5.10 -13.47
N THR A 78 14.03 -3.82 -13.26
CA THR A 78 13.72 -2.75 -14.21
C THR A 78 14.61 -2.85 -15.44
N LYS A 79 13.98 -3.02 -16.60
CA LYS A 79 14.63 -3.00 -17.91
C LYS A 79 14.50 -1.62 -18.51
N VAL A 80 15.64 -0.96 -18.74
CA VAL A 80 15.69 0.33 -19.43
C VAL A 80 16.16 0.10 -20.86
N THR A 81 15.36 0.55 -21.81
CA THR A 81 15.64 0.48 -23.24
C THR A 81 15.66 1.88 -23.82
N VAL A 82 16.58 2.11 -24.76
CA VAL A 82 16.64 3.35 -25.54
C VAL A 82 16.19 3.00 -26.95
N LEU A 83 15.10 3.63 -27.38
CA LEU A 83 14.56 3.44 -28.73
C LEU A 83 15.42 4.18 -29.75
N SER A 84 15.28 3.81 -31.04
CA SER A 84 16.05 4.43 -32.14
C SER A 84 15.83 5.93 -32.28
N ASN A 85 14.68 6.44 -31.82
CA ASN A 85 14.36 7.86 -31.76
C ASN A 85 14.92 8.57 -30.51
N GLY A 86 15.72 7.88 -29.68
CA GLY A 86 16.34 8.41 -28.47
C GLY A 86 15.44 8.44 -27.23
N LEU A 87 14.17 8.01 -27.32
CA LEU A 87 13.29 7.92 -26.15
C LEU A 87 13.73 6.79 -25.22
N LYS A 88 13.69 7.05 -23.91
CA LYS A 88 13.98 6.05 -22.87
C LYS A 88 12.68 5.44 -22.36
N VAL A 89 12.59 4.12 -22.41
CA VAL A 89 11.47 3.35 -21.87
C VAL A 89 12.00 2.50 -20.72
N ALA A 90 11.39 2.62 -19.55
CA ALA A 90 11.67 1.76 -18.39
C ALA A 90 10.44 0.90 -18.12
N SER A 91 10.63 -0.42 -18.02
CA SER A 91 9.58 -1.36 -17.64
C SER A 91 10.06 -2.29 -16.53
N GLU A 92 9.18 -2.62 -15.61
CA GLU A 92 9.41 -3.58 -14.53
C GLU A 92 8.26 -4.59 -14.55
N ASN A 93 8.59 -5.88 -14.61
CA ASN A 93 7.58 -6.92 -14.63
C ASN A 93 7.10 -7.20 -13.20
N ARG A 94 5.93 -6.69 -12.84
CA ARG A 94 5.28 -7.01 -11.56
C ARG A 94 4.07 -7.88 -11.81
N PHE A 95 3.97 -8.99 -11.08
CA PHE A 95 2.78 -9.83 -11.11
C PHE A 95 1.63 -9.12 -10.37
N GLY A 96 0.51 -8.93 -11.07
CA GLY A 96 -0.69 -8.30 -10.54
C GLY A 96 -1.77 -8.19 -11.62
N GLN A 97 -3.00 -7.95 -11.20
CA GLN A 97 -4.13 -7.77 -12.14
C GLN A 97 -4.05 -6.44 -12.90
N PHE A 98 -3.30 -5.48 -12.39
CA PHE A 98 -3.25 -4.12 -12.90
C PHE A 98 -1.81 -3.75 -13.26
N CYS A 99 -1.67 -2.89 -14.26
CA CYS A 99 -0.43 -2.23 -14.61
C CYS A 99 -0.62 -0.71 -14.60
N THR A 100 0.47 0.02 -14.37
CA THR A 100 0.49 1.49 -14.43
C THR A 100 1.44 1.90 -15.53
N VAL A 101 1.01 2.82 -16.39
CA VAL A 101 1.82 3.40 -17.45
C VAL A 101 1.92 4.90 -17.22
N GLY A 102 3.12 5.45 -17.38
CA GLY A 102 3.37 6.87 -17.19
C GLY A 102 4.56 7.34 -18.02
N GLY A 103 4.59 8.65 -18.31
CA GLY A 103 5.69 9.29 -19.02
C GLY A 103 6.20 10.50 -18.24
N LYS A 104 7.51 10.74 -18.29
CA LYS A 104 8.14 11.94 -17.74
C LYS A 104 8.73 12.75 -18.87
N PHE A 105 8.29 13.99 -19.00
CA PHE A 105 8.89 14.96 -19.90
C PHE A 105 9.84 15.85 -19.11
N LYS A 106 11.03 16.07 -19.64
CA LYS A 106 11.95 17.07 -19.10
C LYS A 106 11.46 18.43 -19.58
N LYS A 107 11.12 19.32 -18.65
CA LYS A 107 10.86 20.71 -18.99
C LYS A 107 12.19 21.35 -19.41
N VAL A 108 12.19 21.94 -20.59
CA VAL A 108 13.32 22.70 -21.15
C VAL A 108 13.30 24.10 -20.57
#